data_AF-A0A925LWC6-F1
#
_entry.id   AF-A0A925LWC6-F1
#
_cell.length_a   1.000
_cell.length_b   1.000
_cell.length_c   1.000
_cell.angle_alpha   90.00
_cell.angle_beta   90.00
_cell.angle_gamma   90.00
#
_symmetry.space_group_name_H-M   'P 1'
#
loop_
_entity.id
_entity.type
_entity.pdbx_description
1 polymer ?
#
loop_
_entity_poly.entity_id
_entity_poly.type
_entity_poly.pdbx_seq_one_letter_code
_entity_poly.pdbx_strand_id
1 'polypeptide(L)'
;MSLAIFCAGCGGPTSAELLSEAQKLAAKGDVTKAKSLAASIPSQDKHWAEAQFVLAQFELSAGDQESAVVLLNSIPLDGSQLSLEAANILAEIQLQNCQISEVAKQLEYVVSLQPGEFETRSRLASILVVSGQRSRADTHLMKMLTQGRISLKDLVMLTQPER
;
A
#
# COMPACT_ATOMS: atom_id res chain seq x y z
N MET A 1 -2.91 17.62 -54.94
CA MET A 1 -3.67 17.70 -53.67
C MET A 1 -3.98 16.28 -53.25
N SER A 2 -3.07 15.67 -52.46
CA SER A 2 -3.25 14.30 -51.99
C SER A 2 -3.99 14.34 -50.65
N LEU A 3 -5.16 13.71 -50.66
CA LEU A 3 -6.15 13.66 -49.60
C LEU A 3 -5.61 12.80 -48.44
N ALA A 4 -5.48 13.39 -47.26
CA ALA A 4 -5.23 12.67 -46.02
C ALA A 4 -6.52 11.99 -45.56
N ILE A 5 -6.49 10.66 -45.41
CA ILE A 5 -7.56 9.88 -44.78
C ILE A 5 -7.12 9.64 -43.34
N PHE A 6 -7.73 10.39 -42.42
CA PHE A 6 -7.63 10.19 -40.98
C PHE A 6 -8.63 9.09 -40.61
N CYS A 7 -8.16 7.87 -40.37
CA CYS A 7 -8.99 6.79 -39.85
C CYS A 7 -9.39 7.12 -38.40
N ALA A 8 -10.64 7.56 -38.20
CA ALA A 8 -11.28 7.60 -36.90
C ALA A 8 -11.39 6.17 -36.35
N GLY A 9 -10.98 6.00 -35.09
CA GLY A 9 -10.69 4.72 -34.47
C GLY A 9 -11.91 3.90 -34.08
N CYS A 10 -11.83 2.60 -34.39
CA CYS A 10 -12.45 1.53 -33.61
C CYS A 10 -11.45 1.07 -32.52
N GLY A 11 -11.05 1.97 -31.63
CA GLY A 11 -10.30 1.60 -30.43
C GLY A 11 -11.31 1.18 -29.36
N GLY A 12 -11.16 -0.01 -28.78
CA GLY A 12 -11.92 -0.39 -27.59
C GLY A 12 -11.70 0.60 -26.43
N PRO A 13 -12.44 0.44 -25.31
CA PRO A 13 -12.27 1.31 -24.15
C PRO A 13 -10.82 1.29 -23.65
N THR A 14 -10.31 2.46 -23.31
CA THR A 14 -8.98 2.64 -22.72
C THR A 14 -8.95 2.12 -21.30
N SER A 15 -7.77 1.80 -20.76
CA SER A 15 -7.60 1.38 -19.36
C SER A 15 -8.15 2.38 -18.35
N ALA A 16 -8.05 3.68 -18.64
CA ALA A 16 -8.63 4.73 -17.81
C ALA A 16 -10.17 4.67 -17.81
N GLU A 17 -10.79 4.44 -18.97
CA GLU A 17 -12.25 4.28 -19.09
C GLU A 17 -12.73 2.99 -18.42
N LEU A 18 -11.98 1.90 -18.57
CA LEU A 18 -12.25 0.63 -17.89
C LEU A 18 -12.23 0.80 -16.38
N LEU A 19 -11.23 1.49 -15.84
CA LEU A 19 -11.12 1.74 -14.39
C LEU A 19 -12.23 2.65 -13.86
N SER A 20 -12.53 3.73 -14.58
CA SER A 20 -13.63 4.63 -14.23
C SER A 20 -14.98 3.91 -14.23
N GLU A 21 -15.23 3.04 -15.22
CA GLU A 21 -16.46 2.26 -15.27
C GLU A 21 -16.51 1.19 -14.19
N ALA A 22 -15.39 0.53 -13.88
CA ALA A 22 -15.31 -0.39 -12.76
C ALA A 22 -15.73 0.28 -11.43
N GLN A 23 -15.18 1.46 -11.14
CA GLN A 23 -15.54 2.23 -9.94
C GLN A 23 -17.02 2.64 -9.92
N LYS A 24 -17.58 3.07 -11.06
CA LYS A 24 -19.02 3.39 -11.19
C LYS A 24 -19.91 2.17 -10.95
N LEU A 25 -19.55 1.01 -11.49
CA LEU A 25 -20.29 -0.23 -11.30
C LEU A 25 -20.25 -0.68 -9.84
N ALA A 26 -19.08 -0.58 -9.20
CA ALA A 26 -18.95 -0.86 -7.78
C ALA A 26 -19.81 0.06 -6.91
N ALA A 27 -19.85 1.36 -7.20
CA ALA A 27 -20.72 2.32 -6.51
C ALA A 27 -22.23 2.01 -6.69
N LYS A 28 -22.60 1.29 -7.76
CA LYS A 28 -23.96 0.80 -8.02
C LYS A 28 -24.22 -0.60 -7.43
N GLY A 29 -23.23 -1.21 -6.77
CA GLY A 29 -23.31 -2.56 -6.20
C GLY A 29 -23.03 -3.70 -7.20
N ASP A 30 -22.71 -3.41 -8.46
CA ASP A 30 -22.35 -4.43 -9.46
C ASP A 30 -20.84 -4.78 -9.36
N VAL A 31 -20.46 -5.33 -8.21
CA VAL A 31 -19.06 -5.64 -7.85
C VAL A 31 -18.46 -6.67 -8.80
N THR A 32 -19.26 -7.63 -9.29
CA THR A 32 -18.78 -8.68 -10.20
C THR A 32 -18.30 -8.09 -11.53
N LYS A 33 -19.10 -7.20 -12.16
CA LYS A 33 -18.65 -6.55 -13.39
C LYS A 33 -17.53 -5.55 -13.12
N ALA A 34 -17.56 -4.85 -11.99
CA ALA A 34 -16.48 -3.95 -11.59
C ALA A 34 -15.13 -4.69 -11.52
N LYS A 35 -15.08 -5.83 -10.83
CA LYS A 35 -13.90 -6.70 -10.77
C LYS A 35 -13.44 -7.13 -12.16
N SER A 36 -14.36 -7.57 -13.01
CA SER A 36 -14.03 -8.01 -14.37
C SER A 36 -13.38 -6.91 -15.21
N LEU A 37 -13.87 -5.66 -15.11
CA LEU A 37 -13.30 -4.54 -15.84
C LEU A 37 -11.92 -4.16 -15.31
N ALA A 38 -11.75 -4.03 -13.99
CA ALA A 38 -10.46 -3.72 -13.39
C ALA A 38 -9.40 -4.79 -13.71
N ALA A 39 -9.77 -6.08 -13.64
CA ALA A 39 -8.87 -7.20 -13.95
C ALA A 39 -8.47 -7.28 -15.44
N SER A 40 -9.21 -6.62 -16.33
CA SER A 40 -8.89 -6.59 -17.76
C SER A 40 -7.77 -5.60 -18.13
N ILE A 41 -7.37 -4.74 -17.19
CA ILE A 41 -6.30 -3.75 -17.41
C ILE A 41 -4.95 -4.48 -17.51
N PRO A 42 -4.18 -4.32 -18.61
CA PRO A 42 -2.92 -5.03 -18.82
C PRO A 42 -1.85 -4.65 -17.81
N SER A 43 -0.98 -5.58 -17.42
CA SER A 43 0.08 -5.34 -16.42
C SER A 43 1.13 -4.29 -16.81
N GLN A 44 1.30 -4.01 -18.10
CA GLN A 44 2.19 -2.95 -18.59
C GLN A 44 1.52 -1.57 -18.65
N ASP A 45 0.21 -1.48 -18.39
CA ASP A 45 -0.52 -0.22 -18.41
C ASP A 45 -0.24 0.61 -17.16
N LYS A 46 -0.15 1.94 -17.32
CA LYS A 46 0.09 2.87 -16.21
C LYS A 46 -1.01 2.85 -15.13
N HIS A 47 -2.23 2.44 -15.46
CA HIS A 47 -3.34 2.33 -14.50
C HIS A 47 -3.43 0.95 -13.87
N TRP A 48 -2.55 0.01 -14.22
CA TRP A 48 -2.61 -1.35 -13.69
C TRP A 48 -2.46 -1.39 -12.17
N ALA A 49 -1.52 -0.62 -11.61
CA ALA A 49 -1.35 -0.54 -10.16
C ALA A 49 -2.63 -0.05 -9.46
N GLU A 50 -3.29 0.97 -10.02
CA GLU A 50 -4.57 1.49 -9.50
C GLU A 50 -5.69 0.43 -9.63
N ALA A 51 -5.69 -0.33 -10.73
CA ALA A 51 -6.61 -1.45 -10.92
C ALA A 51 -6.42 -2.55 -9.87
N GLN A 52 -5.16 -2.93 -9.57
CA GLN A 52 -4.84 -3.90 -8.51
C GLN A 52 -5.29 -3.39 -7.14
N PHE A 53 -5.08 -2.10 -6.86
CA PHE A 53 -5.52 -1.47 -5.63
C PHE A 53 -7.05 -1.46 -5.48
N VAL A 54 -7.78 -1.17 -6.55
CA VAL A 54 -9.25 -1.23 -6.59
C VAL A 54 -9.75 -2.67 -6.38
N LEU A 55 -9.13 -3.65 -7.04
CA LEU A 55 -9.45 -5.06 -6.83
C LEU A 55 -9.22 -5.47 -5.36
N ALA A 56 -8.09 -5.06 -4.78
CA ALA A 56 -7.79 -5.36 -3.38
C ALA A 56 -8.85 -4.81 -2.43
N GLN A 57 -9.33 -3.58 -2.65
CA GLN A 57 -10.41 -3.00 -1.86
C GLN A 57 -11.72 -3.79 -1.97
N PHE A 58 -12.02 -4.35 -3.15
CA PHE A 58 -13.18 -5.22 -3.30
C PHE A 58 -13.02 -6.53 -2.53
N GLU A 59 -11.84 -7.14 -2.53
CA GLU A 59 -11.59 -8.35 -1.73
C GLU A 59 -11.63 -8.07 -0.23
N LEU A 60 -11.07 -6.95 0.23
CA LEU A 60 -11.18 -6.51 1.63
C LEU A 60 -12.63 -6.29 2.06
N SER A 61 -13.43 -5.66 1.20
CA SER A 61 -14.86 -5.44 1.46
C SER A 61 -15.66 -6.76 1.52
N ALA A 62 -15.18 -7.79 0.83
CA ALA A 62 -15.74 -9.14 0.87
C ALA A 62 -15.20 -9.98 2.05
N GLY A 63 -14.24 -9.46 2.82
CA GLY A 63 -13.57 -10.18 3.91
C GLY A 63 -12.46 -11.14 3.45
N ASP A 64 -12.13 -11.16 2.15
CA ASP A 64 -11.05 -11.98 1.60
C ASP A 64 -9.71 -11.22 1.70
N GLN A 65 -9.13 -11.24 2.89
CA GLN A 65 -7.84 -10.62 3.16
C GLN A 65 -6.69 -11.30 2.40
N GLU A 66 -6.78 -12.61 2.11
CA GLU A 66 -5.73 -13.35 1.44
C GLU A 66 -5.58 -12.87 -0.02
N SER A 67 -6.70 -12.82 -0.75
CA SER A 67 -6.71 -12.28 -2.11
C SER A 67 -6.29 -10.81 -2.15
N ALA A 68 -6.73 -10.00 -1.19
CA ALA A 68 -6.32 -8.60 -1.09
C ALA A 68 -4.81 -8.45 -0.92
N VAL A 69 -4.17 -9.26 -0.07
CA VAL A 69 -2.72 -9.24 0.15
C VAL A 69 -1.96 -9.58 -1.14
N VAL A 70 -2.43 -10.55 -1.91
CA VAL A 70 -1.82 -10.90 -3.21
C VAL A 70 -1.87 -9.71 -4.18
N LEU A 71 -3.03 -9.05 -4.29
CA LEU A 71 -3.23 -7.90 -5.17
C LEU A 71 -2.38 -6.70 -4.74
N LEU A 72 -2.35 -6.38 -3.44
CA LEU A 72 -1.55 -5.26 -2.91
C LEU A 72 -0.05 -5.50 -3.08
N ASN A 73 0.45 -6.72 -2.86
CA ASN A 73 1.86 -7.06 -3.07
C ASN A 73 2.29 -7.00 -4.55
N SER A 74 1.32 -7.04 -5.48
CA SER A 74 1.61 -6.90 -6.91
C SER A 74 1.89 -5.45 -7.33
N ILE A 75 1.49 -4.47 -6.50
CA ILE A 75 1.71 -3.04 -6.77
C ILE A 75 3.21 -2.71 -6.66
N PRO A 76 3.82 -2.04 -7.65
CA PRO A 76 5.23 -1.68 -7.60
C PRO A 76 5.56 -0.75 -6.44
N LEU A 77 6.69 -1.00 -5.77
CA LEU A 77 7.26 -0.11 -4.74
C LEU A 77 8.04 1.03 -5.40
N ASP A 78 7.33 1.93 -6.08
CA ASP A 78 7.89 3.01 -6.91
C ASP A 78 7.92 4.39 -6.21
N GLY A 79 7.50 4.45 -4.95
CA GLY A 79 7.41 5.68 -4.16
C GLY A 79 6.20 6.56 -4.48
N SER A 80 5.29 6.12 -5.35
CA SER A 80 4.00 6.78 -5.56
C SER A 80 3.16 6.77 -4.29
N GLN A 81 2.22 7.72 -4.18
CA GLN A 81 1.25 7.75 -3.09
C GLN A 81 0.45 6.43 -2.99
N LEU A 82 0.09 5.85 -4.14
CA LEU A 82 -0.60 4.57 -4.22
C LEU A 82 0.23 3.43 -3.62
N SER A 83 1.53 3.37 -3.94
CA SER A 83 2.42 2.33 -3.39
C SER A 83 2.57 2.45 -1.85
N LEU A 84 2.60 3.68 -1.32
CA LEU A 84 2.66 3.95 0.11
C LEU A 84 1.36 3.56 0.81
N GLU A 85 0.22 3.87 0.20
CA GLU A 85 -1.10 3.48 0.69
C GLU A 85 -1.26 1.95 0.71
N ALA A 86 -0.84 1.28 -0.37
CA ALA A 86 -0.84 -0.18 -0.44
C ALA A 86 0.03 -0.82 0.66
N ALA A 87 1.22 -0.27 0.91
CA ALA A 87 2.11 -0.72 1.99
C ALA A 87 1.48 -0.54 3.38
N ASN A 88 0.79 0.57 3.62
CA ASN A 88 0.09 0.81 4.90
C ASN A 88 -1.04 -0.19 5.13
N ILE A 89 -1.87 -0.46 4.10
CA ILE A 89 -2.95 -1.45 4.18
C ILE A 89 -2.37 -2.86 4.41
N LEU A 90 -1.30 -3.23 3.69
CA LEU A 90 -0.58 -4.49 3.92
C LEU A 90 -0.10 -4.60 5.36
N ALA A 91 0.52 -3.54 5.91
CA ALA A 91 1.00 -3.53 7.29
C ALA A 91 -0.13 -3.74 8.31
N GLU A 92 -1.34 -3.24 8.05
CA GLU A 92 -2.51 -3.45 8.90
C GLU A 92 -3.02 -4.89 8.85
N ILE A 93 -3.20 -5.44 7.65
CA ILE A 93 -3.66 -6.84 7.47
C ILE A 93 -2.64 -7.80 8.09
N GLN A 94 -1.35 -7.59 7.83
CA GLN A 94 -0.28 -8.43 8.35
C GLN A 94 -0.19 -8.35 9.87
N LEU A 95 -0.46 -7.18 10.47
CA LEU A 95 -0.50 -7.02 11.92
C LEU A 95 -1.66 -7.80 12.54
N GLN A 96 -2.85 -7.74 11.94
CA GLN A 96 -4.00 -8.55 12.37
C GLN A 96 -3.71 -10.05 12.31
N ASN A 97 -2.91 -10.46 11.34
CA ASN A 97 -2.48 -11.85 11.14
C ASN A 97 -1.20 -12.23 11.89
N CYS A 98 -0.70 -11.36 12.79
CA CYS A 98 0.53 -11.58 13.57
C CYS A 98 1.79 -11.83 12.71
N GLN A 99 1.81 -11.37 11.47
CA GLN A 99 2.93 -11.48 10.53
C GLN A 99 3.96 -10.36 10.75
N ILE A 100 4.50 -10.29 11.98
CA ILE A 100 5.29 -9.14 12.48
C ILE A 100 6.48 -8.77 11.58
N SER A 101 7.16 -9.76 11.00
CA SER A 101 8.28 -9.53 10.09
C SER A 101 7.87 -8.80 8.81
N GLU A 102 6.70 -9.11 8.26
CA GLU A 102 6.19 -8.44 7.07
C GLU A 102 5.72 -7.02 7.39
N VAL A 103 5.07 -6.83 8.55
CA VAL A 103 4.71 -5.48 9.04
C VAL A 103 5.93 -4.58 9.09
N ALA A 104 7.05 -5.07 9.64
CA ALA A 104 8.29 -4.31 9.70
C ALA A 104 8.79 -3.88 8.31
N LYS A 105 8.77 -4.79 7.33
CA LYS A 105 9.18 -4.48 5.95
C LYS A 105 8.31 -3.40 5.32
N GLN A 106 6.98 -3.46 5.49
CA GLN A 106 6.07 -2.46 4.94
C GLN A 106 6.30 -1.08 5.56
N LEU A 107 6.43 -1.02 6.89
CA LEU A 107 6.68 0.25 7.59
C LEU A 107 8.08 0.81 7.27
N GLU A 108 9.08 -0.05 7.05
CA GLU A 108 10.42 0.37 6.62
C GLU A 108 10.40 1.05 5.25
N TYR A 109 9.65 0.48 4.31
CA TYR A 109 9.43 1.10 3.01
C TYR A 109 8.83 2.50 3.17
N VAL A 110 7.74 2.65 3.94
CA VAL A 110 7.08 3.95 4.18
C VAL A 110 8.02 4.95 4.86
N VAL A 111 8.73 4.55 5.92
CA VAL A 111 9.67 5.41 6.66
C VAL A 111 10.86 5.84 5.79
N SER A 112 11.28 5.02 4.81
CA SER A 112 12.37 5.37 3.90
C SER A 112 11.99 6.51 2.94
N LEU A 113 10.72 6.58 2.53
CA LEU A 113 10.20 7.56 1.59
C LEU A 113 9.62 8.80 2.28
N GLN A 114 9.15 8.65 3.52
CA GLN A 114 8.61 9.74 4.34
C GLN A 114 9.46 9.92 5.62
N PRO A 115 10.73 10.33 5.51
CA PRO A 115 11.65 10.33 6.65
C PRO A 115 11.25 11.28 7.79
N GLY A 116 10.43 12.30 7.50
CA GLY A 116 9.90 13.27 8.47
C GLY A 116 8.53 12.92 9.05
N GLU A 117 7.95 11.79 8.65
CA GLU A 117 6.78 11.23 9.31
C GLU A 117 7.31 10.43 10.52
N PHE A 118 6.89 10.85 11.72
CA PHE A 118 7.39 10.29 12.99
C PHE A 118 6.44 9.25 13.59
N GLU A 119 5.17 9.23 13.19
CA GLU A 119 4.16 8.31 13.72
C GLU A 119 4.38 6.89 13.19
N THR A 120 4.53 6.72 11.88
CA THR A 120 4.96 5.49 11.21
C THR A 120 6.35 5.07 11.72
N ARG A 121 7.27 5.99 11.96
CA ARG A 121 8.58 5.66 12.57
C ARG A 121 8.44 5.11 13.99
N SER A 122 7.56 5.68 14.83
CA SER A 122 7.24 5.16 16.16
C SER A 122 6.54 3.80 16.08
N ARG A 123 5.62 3.62 15.12
CA ARG A 123 4.96 2.33 14.86
C ARG A 123 5.99 1.27 14.47
N LEU A 124 6.91 1.57 13.56
CA LEU A 124 8.02 0.68 13.18
C LEU A 124 8.89 0.32 14.38
N ALA A 125 9.31 1.30 15.19
CA ALA A 125 10.08 1.04 16.40
C ALA A 125 9.33 0.11 17.37
N SER A 126 8.02 0.31 17.54
CA SER A 126 7.17 -0.57 18.37
C SER A 126 7.16 -2.02 17.85
N ILE A 127 7.01 -2.20 16.54
CA ILE A 127 7.03 -3.50 15.86
C ILE A 127 8.40 -4.19 16.01
N LEU A 128 9.49 -3.42 15.88
CA LEU A 128 10.85 -3.91 16.07
C LEU A 128 11.11 -4.34 17.53
N VAL A 129 10.61 -3.61 18.52
CA VAL A 129 10.68 -4.01 19.94
C VAL A 129 9.93 -5.33 20.17
N VAL A 130 8.69 -5.44 19.68
CA VAL A 130 7.86 -6.65 19.87
C VAL A 130 8.46 -7.87 19.16
N SER A 131 9.15 -7.67 18.04
CA SER A 131 9.87 -8.75 17.33
C SER A 131 11.26 -9.06 17.88
N GLY A 132 11.68 -8.45 18.99
CA GLY A 132 13.00 -8.66 19.60
C GLY A 132 14.16 -8.02 18.81
N GLN A 133 13.87 -7.21 17.80
CA GLN A 133 14.86 -6.55 16.96
C GLN A 133 15.32 -5.23 17.58
N ARG A 134 15.84 -5.33 18.81
CA ARG A 134 16.05 -4.18 19.69
C ARG A 134 16.99 -3.13 19.12
N SER A 135 18.16 -3.55 18.66
CA SER A 135 19.16 -2.65 18.07
C SER A 135 18.60 -1.82 16.90
N ARG A 136 17.73 -2.42 16.08
CA ARG A 136 17.04 -1.71 14.99
C ARG A 136 16.03 -0.71 15.55
N ALA A 137 15.22 -1.11 16.54
CA ALA A 137 14.28 -0.20 17.19
C ALA A 137 14.97 1.03 17.79
N ASP A 138 16.08 0.82 18.51
CA ASP A 138 16.84 1.89 19.16
C ASP A 138 17.39 2.89 18.13
N THR A 139 17.77 2.43 16.94
CA THR A 139 18.17 3.31 15.83
C THR A 139 17.05 4.29 15.45
N HIS A 140 15.81 3.82 15.35
CA HIS A 140 14.66 4.67 15.04
C HIS A 140 14.30 5.58 16.23
N LEU A 141 14.26 5.04 17.46
CA LEU A 141 13.94 5.80 18.67
C LEU A 141 14.96 6.92 18.93
N MET A 142 16.26 6.64 18.80
CA MET A 142 17.32 7.65 18.97
C MET A 142 17.24 8.74 17.90
N LYS A 143 16.88 8.39 16.67
CA LYS A 143 16.65 9.38 15.62
C LYS A 143 15.49 10.31 15.98
N MET A 144 14.39 9.77 16.50
CA MET A 144 13.27 10.59 17.00
C MET A 144 13.65 11.47 18.19
N LEU A 145 14.43 10.94 19.12
CA LEU A 145 14.93 11.67 20.29
C LEU A 145 15.80 12.87 19.89
N THR A 146 16.80 12.64 19.06
CA THR A 146 17.74 13.69 18.61
C THR A 146 17.07 14.78 17.79
N GLN A 147 15.95 14.46 17.14
CA GLN A 147 15.14 15.43 16.38
C GLN A 147 14.07 16.12 17.23
N GLY A 148 13.98 15.82 18.53
CA GLY A 148 12.98 16.39 19.44
C GLY A 148 11.54 16.04 19.03
N ARG A 149 11.34 14.84 18.48
CA ARG A 149 10.06 14.32 17.97
C ARG A 149 9.79 12.92 18.53
N ILE A 150 9.84 12.81 19.84
CA ILE A 150 9.68 11.55 20.57
C ILE A 150 8.50 11.63 21.54
N SER A 151 7.71 10.58 21.63
CA SER A 151 6.62 10.48 22.61
C SER A 151 7.09 9.87 23.93
N LEU A 152 6.29 9.99 24.99
CA LEU A 152 6.55 9.31 26.27
C LEU A 152 6.63 7.78 26.08
N LYS A 153 5.75 7.22 25.24
CA LYS A 153 5.74 5.79 24.91
C LYS A 153 7.09 5.36 24.31
N ASP A 154 7.62 6.14 23.38
CA ASP A 154 8.91 5.86 22.72
C ASP A 154 10.09 5.94 23.70
N LEU A 155 10.06 6.90 24.63
CA LEU A 155 11.06 7.01 25.70
C LEU A 155 11.04 5.79 26.62
N VAL A 156 9.85 5.35 27.03
CA VAL A 156 9.70 4.12 27.83
C VAL A 156 10.27 2.94 27.06
N MET A 157 9.92 2.81 25.77
CA MET A 157 10.47 1.75 24.91
C MET A 157 12.00 1.77 24.92
N LEU A 158 12.64 2.94 24.73
CA LEU A 158 14.10 3.09 24.71
C LEU A 158 14.80 2.62 25.99
N THR A 159 14.12 2.69 27.13
CA THR A 159 14.67 2.26 28.44
C THR A 159 14.38 0.80 28.82
N GLN A 160 13.53 0.09 28.06
CA GLN A 160 13.23 -1.32 28.34
C GLN A 160 14.48 -2.20 28.11
N PRO A 161 14.90 -3.01 29.10
CA PRO A 161 16.02 -3.92 28.93
C PRO A 161 15.72 -5.03 27.91
N GLU A 162 16.76 -5.53 27.25
CA GLU A 162 16.66 -6.75 26.42
C GLU A 162 16.21 -7.93 27.29
N ARG A 163 15.28 -8.74 26.77
CA ARG A 163 14.82 -9.98 27.40
C ARG A 163 15.63 -11.17 26.90
#